data_AF-A0A438CMZ7-F1
#
_entry.id   AF-A0A438CMZ7-F1
#
_cell.length_a   1.000
_cell.length_b   1.000
_cell.length_c   1.000
_cell.angle_alpha   90.00
_cell.angle_beta   90.00
_cell.angle_gamma   90.00
#
_symmetry.space_group_name_H-M   'P 1'
#
loop_
_entity.id
_entity.type
_entity.pdbx_description
1 polymer ?
#
loop_
_entity_poly.entity_id
_entity_poly.type
_entity_poly.pdbx_seq_one_letter_code
_entity_poly.pdbx_strand_id
1 'polypeptide(L)'
;MESSAPLSTLVLILFLSCFAVTATAAQTQWRPGFLYTRSRGRCTPQYWGSRKEAWPRMVPQTSTVAKVFGSRASERFRSDMTLLEATAQDESVENVFHGLLKQTSAALINSYARKGFPYSAWEVKTLLIQALVSEEAAALQAEHFSIANEACN
;
A
#
# COMPACT_ATOMS: atom_id res chain seq x y z
N MET A 1 -17.11 54.72 -44.93
CA MET A 1 -15.89 53.90 -44.86
C MET A 1 -15.00 54.58 -43.84
N GLU A 2 -15.16 54.22 -42.56
CA GLU A 2 -14.37 54.75 -41.46
C GLU A 2 -13.96 53.61 -40.55
N SER A 3 -12.69 53.68 -40.16
CA SER A 3 -11.86 52.63 -39.60
C SER A 3 -12.27 52.18 -38.20
N SER A 4 -12.51 50.88 -38.04
CA SER A 4 -12.58 50.21 -36.74
C SER A 4 -11.68 48.98 -36.74
N ALA A 5 -10.36 49.21 -36.84
CA ALA A 5 -9.35 48.16 -36.88
C ALA A 5 -8.10 48.34 -35.95
N PRO A 6 -8.09 49.12 -34.85
CA PRO A 6 -6.96 49.07 -33.93
C PRO A 6 -7.21 48.30 -32.61
N LEU A 7 -8.45 47.87 -32.33
CA LEU A 7 -8.78 47.20 -31.06
C LEU A 7 -8.62 45.66 -31.11
N SER A 8 -8.76 45.05 -32.29
CA SER A 8 -8.64 43.59 -32.45
C SER A 8 -7.18 43.11 -32.33
N THR A 9 -6.23 43.92 -32.79
CA THR A 9 -4.79 43.60 -32.75
C THR A 9 -4.20 43.67 -31.34
N LEU A 10 -4.73 44.54 -30.48
CA LEU A 10 -4.30 44.65 -29.07
C LEU A 10 -4.74 43.46 -28.21
N VAL A 11 -5.91 42.88 -28.49
CA VAL A 11 -6.39 41.67 -27.81
C VAL A 11 -5.55 40.45 -28.20
N LEU A 12 -5.12 40.37 -29.46
CA LEU A 12 -4.30 39.26 -29.95
C LEU A 12 -2.87 39.28 -29.36
N ILE A 13 -2.30 40.47 -29.11
CA ILE A 13 -0.99 40.61 -28.45
C ILE A 13 -1.07 40.28 -26.95
N LEU A 14 -2.20 40.59 -26.29
CA LEU A 14 -2.44 40.25 -24.87
C LEU A 14 -2.65 38.75 -24.64
N PHE A 15 -3.19 38.01 -25.62
CA PHE A 15 -3.31 36.55 -25.55
C PHE A 15 -2.01 35.80 -25.85
N LEU A 16 -1.04 36.42 -26.52
CA LEU A 16 0.26 35.80 -26.86
C LEU A 16 1.33 35.96 -25.78
N SER A 17 1.12 36.76 -24.74
CA SER A 17 2.08 36.98 -23.64
C SER A 17 1.95 35.99 -22.47
N CYS A 18 0.99 35.06 -22.50
CA CYS A 18 0.78 34.06 -21.44
C CYS A 18 1.58 32.75 -21.62
N PHE A 19 2.44 32.62 -22.64
CA PHE A 19 3.24 31.41 -22.88
C PHE A 19 4.74 31.57 -22.58
N ALA A 20 5.10 32.37 -21.57
CA ALA A 20 6.44 32.33 -21.00
C ALA A 20 6.53 31.24 -19.92
N VAL A 21 6.38 29.98 -20.33
CA VAL A 21 6.73 28.84 -19.47
C VAL A 21 8.25 28.72 -19.48
N THR A 22 8.84 28.90 -18.31
CA THR A 22 10.26 28.69 -18.03
C THR A 22 10.66 27.28 -18.47
N ALA A 23 11.51 27.20 -19.50
CA ALA A 23 12.19 25.97 -19.86
C ALA A 23 13.19 25.60 -18.75
N THR A 24 12.76 24.80 -17.77
CA THR A 24 13.69 24.10 -16.89
C THR A 24 14.42 23.07 -17.72
N ALA A 25 15.71 23.32 -17.95
CA ALA A 25 16.61 22.40 -18.63
C ALA A 25 16.45 20.99 -18.05
N ALA A 26 15.98 20.05 -18.88
CA ALA A 26 16.00 18.64 -18.57
C ALA A 26 17.46 18.22 -18.40
N GLN A 27 17.89 17.99 -17.15
CA GLN A 27 19.14 17.31 -16.88
C GLN A 27 18.97 15.84 -17.28
N THR A 28 19.37 15.52 -18.50
CA THR A 28 19.57 14.14 -18.97
C THR A 28 20.74 13.54 -18.21
N GLN A 29 20.47 12.99 -17.02
CA GLN A 29 21.38 12.01 -16.42
C GLN A 29 21.26 10.71 -17.21
N TRP A 30 22.14 10.53 -18.19
CA TRP A 30 22.47 9.20 -18.70
C TRP A 30 23.06 8.38 -17.55
N ARG A 31 22.31 7.38 -17.10
CA ARG A 31 22.82 6.25 -16.32
C ARG A 31 22.63 4.98 -17.15
N PRO A 32 23.69 4.36 -17.67
CA PRO A 32 23.57 3.06 -18.31
C PRO A 32 23.50 1.98 -17.21
N GLY A 33 22.49 1.12 -17.30
CA GLY A 33 22.29 -0.01 -16.41
C GLY A 33 20.84 -0.08 -15.95
N PHE A 34 20.06 -1.02 -16.50
CA PHE A 34 18.79 -1.42 -15.93
C PHE A 34 19.03 -2.07 -14.57
N LEU A 35 19.20 -1.26 -13.53
CA LEU A 35 18.97 -1.71 -12.17
C LEU A 35 17.45 -1.81 -12.05
N TYR A 36 16.92 -3.04 -12.10
CA TYR A 36 15.55 -3.33 -11.70
C TYR A 36 15.43 -3.15 -10.19
N THR A 37 15.59 -1.92 -9.69
CA THR A 37 15.19 -1.58 -8.33
C THR A 37 13.69 -1.43 -8.37
N ARG A 38 12.97 -2.57 -8.36
CA ARG A 38 11.54 -2.55 -8.00
C ARG A 38 11.51 -1.87 -6.63
N SER A 39 10.98 -0.67 -6.54
CA SER A 39 10.71 -0.01 -5.27
C SER A 39 9.77 -0.94 -4.51
N ARG A 40 10.33 -1.79 -3.65
CA ARG A 40 9.51 -2.64 -2.80
C ARG A 40 8.75 -1.70 -1.87
N GLY A 41 7.43 -1.65 -2.01
CA GLY A 41 6.59 -0.79 -1.19
C GLY A 41 6.88 -1.01 0.29
N ARG A 42 7.03 0.08 1.05
CA ARG A 42 7.37 0.06 2.49
C ARG A 42 6.25 -0.46 3.39
N CYS A 43 5.12 -0.83 2.79
CA CYS A 43 3.93 -1.30 3.48
C CYS A 43 3.59 -2.76 3.13
N THR A 44 4.41 -3.42 2.32
CA THR A 44 4.16 -4.81 1.88
C THR A 44 4.49 -5.83 2.98
N PRO A 45 3.88 -7.04 2.97
CA PRO A 45 4.25 -8.12 3.89
C PRO A 45 5.75 -8.42 3.88
N GLN A 46 6.37 -8.46 2.69
CA GLN A 46 7.79 -8.72 2.53
C GLN A 46 8.66 -7.64 3.18
N TYR A 47 8.22 -6.37 3.15
CA TYR A 47 8.93 -5.29 3.83
C TYR A 47 8.91 -5.48 5.35
N TRP A 48 7.74 -5.74 5.94
CA TRP A 48 7.61 -5.99 7.37
C TRP A 48 8.35 -7.26 7.83
N GLY A 49 8.31 -8.32 7.02
CA GLY A 49 9.05 -9.56 7.24
C GLY A 49 10.57 -9.36 7.19
N SER A 50 11.06 -8.36 6.44
CA SER A 50 12.50 -8.06 6.35
C SER A 50 13.11 -7.43 7.62
N ARG A 51 12.27 -7.02 8.59
CA ARG A 51 12.68 -6.40 9.87
C ARG A 51 13.54 -5.13 9.74
N LYS A 52 13.46 -4.44 8.60
CA LYS A 52 14.22 -3.20 8.36
C LYS A 52 13.69 -2.00 9.15
N GLU A 53 12.42 -2.01 9.53
CA GLU A 53 11.77 -0.93 10.25
C GLU A 53 11.29 -1.38 11.64
N ALA A 54 11.27 -0.42 12.57
CA ALA A 54 10.71 -0.63 13.91
C ALA A 54 9.21 -0.96 13.82
N TRP A 55 8.79 -2.00 14.52
CA TRP A 55 7.39 -2.37 14.58
C TRP A 55 6.58 -1.42 15.48
N PRO A 56 5.28 -1.22 15.20
CA PRO A 56 4.40 -0.41 16.04
C PRO A 56 4.31 -0.98 17.46
N ARG A 57 4.37 -0.10 18.47
CA ARG A 57 4.24 -0.50 19.88
C ARG A 57 2.91 -1.19 20.19
N MET A 58 1.86 -0.85 19.46
CA MET A 58 0.52 -1.43 19.61
C MET A 58 0.48 -2.92 19.26
N VAL A 59 1.38 -3.38 18.40
CA VAL A 59 1.44 -4.78 17.96
C VAL A 59 2.90 -5.23 17.84
N PRO A 60 3.51 -5.74 18.93
CA PRO A 60 4.90 -6.21 18.92
C PRO A 60 5.14 -7.45 18.04
N GLN A 61 6.40 -7.65 17.61
CA GLN A 61 6.88 -8.77 16.77
C GLN A 61 6.50 -10.15 17.27
N THR A 62 6.53 -10.31 18.59
CA THR A 62 6.23 -11.55 19.28
C THR A 62 4.74 -11.78 19.52
N SER A 63 3.88 -10.87 19.07
CA SER A 63 2.43 -11.04 19.21
C SER A 63 1.95 -12.18 18.33
N THR A 64 1.30 -13.15 18.96
CA THR A 64 0.70 -14.27 18.25
C THR A 64 -0.57 -13.83 17.51
N VAL A 65 -0.84 -14.51 16.40
CA VAL A 65 -2.05 -14.33 15.58
C VAL A 65 -3.31 -14.51 16.44
N ALA A 66 -3.32 -15.56 17.29
CA ALA A 66 -4.41 -15.83 18.22
C ALA A 66 -4.64 -14.67 19.22
N LYS A 67 -3.57 -14.06 19.75
CA LYS A 67 -3.69 -12.92 20.68
C LYS A 67 -4.25 -11.68 19.99
N VAL A 68 -3.90 -11.45 18.73
CA VAL A 68 -4.24 -10.23 18.00
C VAL A 68 -5.64 -10.28 17.42
N PHE A 69 -6.03 -11.43 16.87
CA PHE A 69 -7.27 -11.64 16.12
C PHE A 69 -8.31 -12.49 16.86
N GLY A 70 -7.95 -13.12 17.98
CA GLY A 70 -8.88 -13.86 18.83
C GLY A 70 -9.12 -15.32 18.40
N SER A 71 -10.17 -15.91 18.97
CA SER A 71 -10.44 -17.36 18.92
C SER A 71 -10.65 -17.90 17.50
N ARG A 72 -11.39 -17.17 16.66
CA ARG A 72 -11.63 -17.54 15.25
C ARG A 72 -10.34 -17.73 14.46
N ALA A 73 -9.31 -16.92 14.74
CA ALA A 73 -8.01 -17.10 14.11
C ALA A 73 -7.27 -18.33 14.69
N SER A 74 -7.40 -18.61 15.98
CA SER A 74 -6.79 -19.79 16.61
C SER A 74 -7.38 -21.14 16.17
N GLU A 75 -8.64 -21.15 15.70
CA GLU A 75 -9.26 -22.34 15.12
C GLU A 75 -8.63 -22.70 13.75
N ARG A 76 -8.13 -21.69 13.03
CA ARG A 76 -7.66 -21.85 11.64
C ARG A 76 -6.13 -21.88 11.51
N PHE A 77 -5.43 -21.17 12.38
CA PHE A 77 -3.98 -21.01 12.35
C PHE A 77 -3.34 -21.58 13.61
N ARG A 78 -2.05 -21.87 13.53
CA ARG A 78 -1.28 -22.31 14.69
C ARG A 78 -1.29 -21.25 15.79
N SER A 79 -1.45 -21.70 17.04
CA SER A 79 -1.57 -20.84 18.22
C SER A 79 -0.30 -20.04 18.53
N ASP A 80 0.86 -20.60 18.21
CA ASP A 80 2.18 -20.01 18.38
C ASP A 80 2.65 -19.16 17.19
N MET A 81 1.90 -19.16 16.09
CA MET A 81 2.25 -18.36 14.91
C MET A 81 2.23 -16.88 15.25
N THR A 82 3.34 -16.21 14.95
CA THR A 82 3.48 -14.76 15.16
C THR A 82 3.08 -13.97 13.92
N LEU A 83 2.72 -12.70 14.09
CA LEU A 83 2.48 -11.80 12.95
C LEU A 83 3.71 -11.64 12.05
N LEU A 84 4.91 -11.78 12.63
CA LEU A 84 6.16 -11.65 11.87
C LEU A 84 6.36 -12.86 10.98
N GLU A 85 6.10 -14.05 11.51
CA GLU A 85 6.08 -15.28 10.73
C GLU A 85 5.02 -15.21 9.62
N ALA A 86 3.82 -14.73 9.92
CA ALA A 86 2.76 -14.56 8.93
C ALA A 86 3.14 -13.61 7.78
N THR A 87 3.84 -12.50 8.06
CA THR A 87 4.31 -11.56 7.02
C THR A 87 5.51 -12.09 6.22
N ALA A 88 6.34 -12.93 6.84
CA ALA A 88 7.51 -13.55 6.22
C ALA A 88 7.21 -14.84 5.45
N GLN A 89 5.99 -15.37 5.55
CA GLN A 89 5.61 -16.63 4.91
C GLN A 89 5.75 -16.54 3.38
N ASP A 90 6.37 -17.57 2.81
CA ASP A 90 6.59 -17.67 1.38
C ASP A 90 5.28 -17.97 0.63
N GLU A 91 5.19 -17.51 -0.62
CA GLU A 91 3.99 -17.67 -1.47
C GLU A 91 3.82 -19.10 -1.99
N SER A 92 4.84 -19.95 -1.80
CA SER A 92 4.84 -21.37 -2.16
C SER A 92 3.88 -22.24 -1.32
N VAL A 93 3.32 -21.70 -0.23
CA VAL A 93 2.30 -22.39 0.56
C VAL A 93 0.93 -22.15 -0.07
N GLU A 94 0.42 -23.12 -0.83
CA GLU A 94 -0.93 -23.10 -1.41
C GLU A 94 -2.01 -23.21 -0.33
N ASN A 95 -2.23 -22.14 0.43
CA ASN A 95 -3.34 -22.01 1.36
C ASN A 95 -3.88 -20.58 1.32
N VAL A 96 -5.09 -20.43 0.81
CA VAL A 96 -5.75 -19.14 0.62
C VAL A 96 -5.84 -18.34 1.93
N PHE A 97 -6.09 -19.03 3.06
CA PHE A 97 -6.17 -18.39 4.37
C PHE A 97 -4.80 -17.91 4.87
N HIS A 98 -3.71 -18.57 4.49
CA HIS A 98 -2.37 -18.06 4.77
C HIS A 98 -2.08 -16.80 3.95
N GLY A 99 -2.50 -16.77 2.68
CA GLY A 99 -2.43 -15.57 1.84
C GLY A 99 -3.21 -14.40 2.45
N LEU A 100 -4.45 -14.64 2.90
CA LEU A 100 -5.26 -13.68 3.64
C LEU A 100 -4.54 -13.18 4.90
N LEU A 101 -4.03 -14.10 5.74
CA LEU A 101 -3.38 -13.75 6.99
C LEU A 101 -2.11 -12.91 6.76
N LYS A 102 -1.33 -13.26 5.73
CA LYS A 102 -0.12 -12.52 5.33
C LYS A 102 -0.45 -11.06 4.98
N GLN A 103 -1.45 -10.85 4.13
CA GLN A 103 -1.87 -9.51 3.72
C GLN A 103 -2.54 -8.73 4.84
N THR A 104 -3.37 -9.40 5.64
CA THR A 104 -4.02 -8.81 6.82
C THR A 104 -2.99 -8.36 7.85
N SER A 105 -1.95 -9.18 8.09
CA SER A 105 -0.90 -8.85 9.06
C SER A 105 -0.17 -7.58 8.66
N ALA A 106 0.17 -7.44 7.38
CA ALA A 106 0.77 -6.20 6.86
C ALA A 106 -0.21 -5.01 6.96
N ALA A 107 -1.48 -5.19 6.59
CA ALA A 107 -2.50 -4.15 6.68
C ALA A 107 -2.72 -3.68 8.13
N LEU A 108 -2.71 -4.59 9.09
CA LEU A 108 -2.81 -4.26 10.51
C LEU A 108 -1.60 -3.44 10.98
N ILE A 109 -0.39 -3.85 10.61
CA ILE A 109 0.81 -3.09 10.96
C ILE A 109 0.77 -1.70 10.31
N ASN A 110 0.38 -1.60 9.04
CA ASN A 110 0.23 -0.33 8.33
C ASN A 110 -0.80 0.58 8.98
N SER A 111 -1.95 0.05 9.43
CA SER A 111 -2.98 0.83 10.11
C SER A 111 -2.49 1.52 11.40
N TYR A 112 -1.43 1.01 12.02
CA TYR A 112 -0.77 1.64 13.17
C TYR A 112 0.44 2.49 12.78
N ALA A 113 1.18 2.09 11.74
CA ALA A 113 2.46 2.70 11.38
C ALA A 113 2.34 3.87 10.39
N ARG A 114 1.31 3.86 9.55
CA ARG A 114 1.23 4.70 8.35
C ARG A 114 0.04 5.64 8.45
N LYS A 115 0.30 6.94 8.35
CA LYS A 115 -0.76 7.95 8.33
C LYS A 115 -1.52 7.84 7.00
N GLY A 116 -2.86 7.88 7.08
CA GLY A 116 -3.71 7.82 5.88
C GLY A 116 -3.83 6.42 5.26
N PHE A 117 -3.42 5.35 5.97
CA PHE A 117 -3.76 4.00 5.54
C PHE A 117 -5.29 3.85 5.51
N PRO A 118 -5.88 3.24 4.46
CA PRO A 118 -7.32 3.29 4.22
C PRO A 118 -8.17 2.46 5.21
N TYR A 119 -7.54 1.59 6.00
CA TYR A 119 -8.22 0.80 7.02
C TYR A 119 -7.73 1.16 8.41
N SER A 120 -8.66 1.30 9.35
CA SER A 120 -8.34 1.30 10.77
C SER A 120 -7.97 -0.10 11.26
N ALA A 121 -7.24 -0.18 12.37
CA ALA A 121 -6.86 -1.46 12.95
C ALA A 121 -8.06 -2.34 13.35
N TRP A 122 -9.17 -1.73 13.76
CA TRP A 122 -10.39 -2.45 14.09
C TRP A 122 -11.04 -3.03 12.83
N GLU A 123 -11.13 -2.25 11.75
CA GLU A 123 -11.67 -2.72 10.46
C GLU A 123 -10.85 -3.90 9.92
N VAL A 124 -9.52 -3.83 9.97
CA VAL A 124 -8.65 -4.94 9.51
C VAL A 124 -8.97 -6.22 10.29
N LYS A 125 -9.11 -6.14 11.62
CA LYS A 125 -9.46 -7.30 12.44
C LYS A 125 -10.85 -7.85 12.09
N THR A 126 -11.84 -6.99 11.93
CA THR A 126 -13.21 -7.41 11.59
C THR A 126 -13.26 -8.09 10.22
N LEU A 127 -12.62 -7.49 9.22
CA LEU A 127 -12.58 -8.01 7.85
C LEU A 127 -11.87 -9.36 7.76
N LEU A 128 -10.79 -9.57 8.53
CA LEU A 128 -10.18 -10.90 8.63
C LEU A 128 -11.21 -11.94 9.07
N ILE A 129 -11.89 -11.68 10.19
CA ILE A 129 -12.83 -12.63 10.79
C ILE A 129 -13.99 -12.95 9.85
N GLN A 130 -14.48 -11.94 9.13
CA GLN A 130 -15.49 -12.10 8.09
C GLN A 130 -14.98 -12.93 6.92
N ALA A 131 -13.74 -12.70 6.47
CA ALA A 131 -13.15 -13.42 5.35
C ALA A 131 -12.79 -14.88 5.67
N LEU A 132 -12.69 -15.26 6.95
CA LEU A 132 -12.44 -16.65 7.36
C LEU A 132 -13.61 -17.61 7.09
N VAL A 133 -14.78 -17.12 6.66
CA VAL A 133 -15.98 -17.95 6.44
C VAL A 133 -15.92 -18.83 5.20
N SER A 134 -15.12 -18.46 4.19
CA SER A 134 -14.94 -19.24 2.96
C SER A 134 -13.62 -18.92 2.27
N GLU A 135 -13.14 -19.82 1.41
CA GLU A 135 -11.93 -19.58 0.62
C GLU A 135 -12.10 -18.42 -0.37
N GLU A 136 -13.28 -18.29 -0.98
CA GLU A 136 -13.58 -17.18 -1.90
C GLU A 136 -13.52 -15.82 -1.17
N ALA A 137 -14.15 -15.70 0.00
CA ALA A 137 -14.09 -14.49 0.81
C ALA A 137 -12.66 -14.20 1.27
N ALA A 138 -11.90 -15.24 1.61
CA ALA A 138 -10.49 -15.12 1.98
C ALA A 138 -9.64 -14.60 0.82
N ALA A 139 -9.82 -15.13 -0.40
CA ALA A 139 -9.08 -14.71 -1.58
C ALA A 139 -9.39 -13.24 -1.93
N LEU A 140 -10.67 -12.87 -1.99
CA LEU A 140 -11.10 -11.50 -2.31
C LEU A 140 -10.58 -10.49 -1.27
N GLN A 141 -10.71 -10.81 0.02
CA GLN A 141 -10.24 -9.91 1.07
C GLN A 141 -8.71 -9.81 1.10
N ALA A 142 -7.99 -10.89 0.77
CA ALA A 142 -6.54 -10.87 0.62
C ALA A 142 -6.11 -9.91 -0.50
N GLU A 143 -6.81 -9.93 -1.64
CA GLU A 143 -6.58 -9.02 -2.77
C GLU A 143 -6.82 -7.56 -2.37
N HIS A 144 -7.95 -7.25 -1.71
CA HIS A 144 -8.24 -5.90 -1.22
C HIS A 144 -7.16 -5.37 -0.27
N PHE A 145 -6.67 -6.21 0.64
CA PHE A 145 -5.56 -5.82 1.51
C PHE A 145 -4.25 -5.67 0.75
N SER A 146 -3.97 -6.53 -0.24
CA SER A 146 -2.78 -6.41 -1.08
C SER A 146 -2.74 -5.06 -1.79
N ILE A 147 -3.85 -4.67 -2.43
CA ILE A 147 -3.97 -3.38 -3.13
C ILE A 147 -3.71 -2.21 -2.16
N ALA A 148 -4.31 -2.23 -0.98
CA ALA A 148 -4.09 -1.18 0.02
C ALA A 148 -2.66 -1.15 0.56
N ASN A 149 -2.04 -2.31 0.76
CA ASN A 149 -0.65 -2.43 1.19
C ASN A 149 0.33 -1.93 0.12
N GLU A 150 0.02 -2.14 -1.16
CA GLU A 150 0.83 -1.66 -2.28
C GLU A 150 0.68 -0.16 -2.54
N ALA A 151 -0.53 0.38 -2.37
CA ALA A 151 -0.82 1.81 -2.55
C ALA A 151 -0.31 2.70 -1.40
N CYS A 152 0.12 2.09 -0.29
CA CYS A 152 0.62 2.78 0.89
C CYS A 152 2.04 3.34 0.67
N ASN A 153 2.21 4.64 0.93
CA ASN A 153 3.46 5.38 0.77
C ASN A 153 4.14 5.72 2.09
#